data_AF-A0A8C7RAW8-F1
#
_entry.id   AF-A0A8C7RAW8-F1
#
_cell.length_a   1.000
_cell.length_b   1.000
_cell.length_c   1.000
_cell.angle_alpha   90.00
_cell.angle_beta   90.00
_cell.angle_gamma   90.00
#
_symmetry.space_group_name_H-M   'P 1'
#
loop_
_entity.id
_entity.type
_entity.pdbx_description
1 polymer ?
#
loop_
_entity_poly.entity_id
_entity_poly.type
_entity_poly.pdbx_seq_one_letter_code
_entity_poly.pdbx_strand_id
1 'polypeptide(L)'
;MVISMNLWLHFSSGYISLAPSLNFLPVALFELQMAPLRYISLVYSRPKAAYELQWHRGPVYLTEISLDVDADRDGQVERNNPNKGSWMWGPNGHGAILLVNCDSEHTCRKSLDSEHAEVTRVSDLKDMSPMVLRTSGPAKLPEGYKLTMHISQGDAECVRVFSSHPCQTQDSNLHFVKDYPLVVGGEDLSKEVPCLWGNAEMNFYVEGLRFPDKDFEGLISINLSMLEPSSQGFPETPIFTDRVVFRVAPWIMTPNTLDPVEVFVCSTTDNDPFLKRMRRLVKNSGCKLKICPEDMNRGDRWMQDEIEFGYIDSPHQRFPVVLDSPRDGDLQDFPYDVLLGQDFGYVTRTAYGKEVSSLDSFGNLEVSPPVTVNGKNYPLGRIIIGVAFPTATKGRNMTKVVQDFLWAQKVQEPIALFSDWLLVGHVDEFMTFVPAPDKKGFRLLLASPDASYKLFRGLQNGGHGQAKMFDGRPFVRAGIPKLGYLCMAWYNNHAATLQSCIDWNRDVLKRELGLDDDDIIDLPILFHVMENRAVAYYPDMVNMIVLGKNLGIPKPFGPKVDGRCALEAEMTSLMEGLGLSCTYIDDFASYHKLLGEVHCGSNVRREPFSFKWWNLEM
;
A
#
# COMPACT_ATOMS: atom_id res chain seq x y z
N MET A 1 44.63 -11.38 38.50
CA MET A 1 44.80 -10.45 37.37
C MET A 1 44.29 -11.16 36.13
N VAL A 2 42.99 -11.08 35.89
CA VAL A 2 42.37 -11.57 34.64
C VAL A 2 42.67 -10.50 33.61
N ILE A 3 43.53 -10.81 32.64
CA ILE A 3 43.79 -9.94 31.50
C ILE A 3 42.69 -10.29 30.49
N SER A 4 41.70 -9.43 30.31
CA SER A 4 40.83 -9.54 29.13
C SER A 4 41.64 -9.07 27.92
N MET A 5 41.70 -9.91 26.89
CA MET A 5 42.26 -9.55 25.59
C MET A 5 41.14 -9.69 24.57
N ASN A 6 40.64 -8.55 24.08
CA ASN A 6 39.76 -8.52 22.93
C ASN A 6 40.61 -8.82 21.68
N LEU A 7 40.41 -9.99 21.07
CA LEU A 7 41.03 -10.35 19.78
C LEU A 7 39.99 -10.21 18.67
N TRP A 8 40.23 -9.25 17.76
CA TRP A 8 39.52 -9.17 16.49
C TRP A 8 40.25 -10.04 15.45
N LEU A 9 39.56 -11.06 14.93
CA LEU A 9 40.10 -11.96 13.91
C LEU A 9 39.49 -11.61 12.54
N HIS A 10 40.29 -11.01 11.66
CA HIS A 10 39.96 -10.91 10.23
C HIS A 10 40.53 -12.13 9.49
N PHE A 11 39.67 -12.93 8.87
CA PHE A 11 40.07 -14.09 8.09
C PHE A 11 40.53 -13.68 6.68
N SER A 12 41.84 -13.63 6.47
CA SER A 12 42.43 -13.88 5.15
C SER A 12 43.74 -14.65 5.31
N SER A 13 43.82 -15.81 4.68
CA SER A 13 44.99 -16.72 4.57
C SER A 13 45.76 -17.06 5.86
N GLY A 14 45.39 -18.19 6.48
CA GLY A 14 46.31 -19.23 6.98
C GLY A 14 47.29 -18.98 8.14
N TYR A 15 47.71 -17.75 8.44
CA TYR A 15 48.63 -17.46 9.54
C TYR A 15 48.38 -16.05 10.10
N ILE A 16 48.21 -15.93 11.43
CA ILE A 16 48.06 -14.65 12.13
C ILE A 16 49.28 -14.45 13.04
N SER A 17 50.03 -13.37 12.82
CA SER A 17 51.11 -12.90 13.68
C SER A 17 50.64 -11.67 14.46
N LEU A 18 50.73 -11.71 15.78
CA LEU A 18 50.41 -10.57 16.67
C LEU A 18 51.70 -9.97 17.21
N ALA A 19 51.93 -8.67 16.96
CA ALA A 19 53.03 -7.90 17.55
C ALA A 19 52.52 -7.12 18.78
N PRO A 20 53.17 -7.21 19.96
CA PRO A 20 52.79 -6.41 21.11
C PRO A 20 53.35 -4.99 21.00
N SER A 21 52.48 -3.98 21.06
CA SER A 21 52.85 -2.60 21.32
C SER A 21 52.98 -2.39 22.84
N LEU A 22 54.13 -2.75 23.42
CA LEU A 22 54.66 -2.23 24.69
C LEU A 22 55.98 -2.93 24.98
N ASN A 23 57.06 -2.14 25.05
CA ASN A 23 58.41 -2.62 25.39
C ASN A 23 58.41 -3.27 26.79
N PHE A 24 59.08 -4.42 26.89
CA PHE A 24 59.29 -5.30 28.06
C PHE A 24 58.21 -6.36 28.35
N LEU A 25 58.25 -7.50 27.63
CA LEU A 25 57.92 -8.87 28.10
C LEU A 25 58.35 -9.92 27.02
N PRO A 26 58.63 -11.19 27.39
CA PRO A 26 59.36 -12.16 26.55
C PRO A 26 58.51 -12.77 25.44
N VAL A 27 59.18 -13.32 24.42
CA VAL A 27 58.64 -13.98 23.22
C VAL A 27 57.46 -14.91 23.57
N ALA A 28 56.26 -14.53 23.16
CA ALA A 28 55.08 -15.41 23.16
C ALA A 28 55.04 -16.17 21.82
N LEU A 29 55.17 -17.49 21.86
CA LEU A 29 54.92 -18.37 20.71
C LEU A 29 53.45 -18.81 20.79
N PHE A 30 52.64 -18.39 19.82
CA PHE A 30 51.24 -18.80 19.72
C PHE A 30 51.13 -19.98 18.74
N GLU A 31 50.70 -21.14 19.21
CA GLU A 31 50.44 -22.32 18.37
C GLU A 31 48.93 -22.57 18.32
N LEU A 32 48.33 -22.41 17.13
CA LEU A 32 46.89 -22.55 16.93
C LEU A 32 46.60 -23.98 16.44
N GLN A 33 46.10 -24.84 17.32
CA GLN A 33 45.73 -26.21 16.98
C GLN A 33 44.20 -26.30 16.90
N MET A 34 43.63 -26.30 15.69
CA MET A 34 42.19 -26.54 15.51
C MET A 34 41.90 -28.03 15.63
N ALA A 35 41.29 -28.43 16.75
CA ALA A 35 40.69 -29.75 16.92
C ALA A 35 39.23 -29.73 16.43
N PRO A 36 38.58 -30.89 16.20
CA PRO A 36 37.16 -30.96 15.77
C PRO A 36 36.18 -30.31 16.77
N LEU A 37 36.62 -30.01 17.99
CA LEU A 37 35.94 -29.18 18.96
C LEU A 37 36.60 -27.80 18.91
N ARG A 38 35.86 -26.76 18.50
CA ARG A 38 36.31 -25.37 18.28
C ARG A 38 36.90 -24.73 19.57
N TYR A 39 38.10 -25.12 19.98
CA TYR A 39 38.85 -24.47 21.05
C TYR A 39 40.22 -23.98 20.55
N ILE A 40 40.66 -22.83 21.06
CA ILE A 40 42.04 -22.35 20.88
C ILE A 40 42.78 -22.59 22.19
N SER A 41 43.95 -23.23 22.15
CA SER A 41 44.84 -23.34 23.31
C SER A 41 45.87 -22.22 23.25
N LEU A 42 45.80 -21.28 24.19
CA LEU A 42 46.83 -20.26 24.35
C LEU A 42 47.92 -20.81 25.26
N VAL A 43 49.16 -20.85 24.76
CA VAL A 43 50.33 -21.33 25.47
C VAL A 43 51.28 -20.16 25.69
N TYR A 44 51.56 -19.82 26.96
CA TYR A 44 52.60 -18.84 27.30
C TYR A 44 53.46 -19.34 28.45
N SER A 45 54.71 -18.85 28.51
CA SER A 45 55.68 -19.22 29.54
C SER A 45 56.12 -18.00 30.35
N ARG A 46 56.37 -18.21 31.64
CA ARG A 46 57.11 -17.26 32.49
C ARG A 46 58.35 -17.96 33.04
N PRO A 47 59.52 -17.30 33.09
CA PRO A 47 60.67 -17.84 33.79
C PRO A 47 60.39 -17.79 35.30
N LYS A 48 60.21 -18.96 35.92
CA LYS A 48 60.51 -19.10 37.35
C LYS A 48 62.01 -19.37 37.47
N ALA A 49 62.63 -18.84 38.52
CA ALA A 49 64.05 -18.94 38.88
C ALA A 49 64.86 -19.93 38.03
N ALA A 50 65.94 -19.43 37.39
CA ALA A 50 66.91 -20.14 36.55
C ALA A 50 66.58 -21.64 36.33
N TYR A 51 66.05 -21.95 35.15
CA TYR A 51 65.83 -23.29 34.57
C TYR A 51 64.44 -23.96 34.68
N GLU A 52 63.36 -23.29 35.12
CA GLU A 52 61.98 -23.82 34.97
C GLU A 52 61.05 -22.92 34.14
N LEU A 53 60.58 -23.45 33.00
CA LEU A 53 59.50 -22.88 32.18
C LEU A 53 58.16 -23.42 32.68
N GLN A 54 57.32 -22.55 33.27
CA GLN A 54 55.95 -22.92 33.62
C GLN A 54 55.03 -22.63 32.44
N TRP A 55 54.46 -23.69 31.85
CA TRP A 55 53.51 -23.59 30.74
C TRP A 55 52.08 -23.46 31.28
N HIS A 56 51.38 -22.42 30.85
CA HIS A 56 49.97 -22.26 31.12
C HIS A 56 49.16 -22.60 29.86
N ARG A 57 48.16 -23.46 30.01
CA ARG A 57 47.18 -23.79 28.96
C ARG A 57 45.81 -23.37 29.46
N GLY A 58 45.11 -22.56 28.67
CA GLY A 58 43.71 -22.21 28.90
C GLY A 58 42.87 -22.55 27.66
N PRO A 59 41.68 -23.13 27.82
CA PRO A 59 40.75 -23.28 26.71
C PRO A 59 40.10 -21.94 26.37
N VAL A 60 40.04 -21.60 25.07
CA VAL A 60 39.21 -20.52 24.54
C VAL A 60 37.99 -21.16 23.88
N TYR A 61 36.79 -20.77 24.28
CA TYR A 61 35.54 -21.20 23.65
C TYR A 61 35.08 -20.14 22.64
N LEU A 62 34.65 -20.59 21.47
CA LEU A 62 34.05 -19.74 20.45
C LEU A 62 32.54 -19.92 20.47
N THR A 63 31.82 -18.80 20.52
CA THR A 63 30.36 -18.75 20.43
C THR A 63 29.97 -17.98 19.17
N GLU A 64 29.17 -18.61 18.33
CA GLU A 64 28.52 -18.02 17.16
C GLU A 64 27.12 -17.59 17.55
N ILE A 65 26.75 -16.37 17.18
CA ILE A 65 25.44 -15.76 17.44
C ILE A 65 25.04 -15.05 16.16
N SER A 66 23.88 -15.39 15.63
CA SER A 66 23.33 -14.77 14.43
C SER A 66 21.84 -14.52 14.61
N LEU A 67 21.41 -13.28 14.43
CA LEU A 67 20.01 -12.93 14.27
C LEU A 67 19.71 -12.83 12.78
N ASP A 68 18.84 -13.69 12.27
CA ASP A 68 18.65 -13.89 10.84
C ASP A 68 17.20 -13.61 10.43
N VAL A 69 17.03 -13.10 9.22
CA VAL A 69 15.75 -12.72 8.60
C VAL A 69 15.82 -13.07 7.11
N ASP A 70 14.67 -13.15 6.44
CA ASP A 70 14.55 -13.29 4.97
C ASP A 70 15.02 -11.99 4.28
N ALA A 71 16.34 -11.83 4.06
CA ALA A 71 16.92 -10.62 3.51
C ALA A 71 17.12 -10.68 1.98
N ASP A 72 17.04 -11.87 1.36
CA ASP A 72 17.04 -12.05 -0.09
C ASP A 72 15.63 -12.15 -0.71
N ARG A 73 14.59 -12.18 0.13
CA ARG A 73 13.17 -12.03 -0.21
C ARG A 73 12.61 -13.24 -0.95
N ASP A 74 13.08 -14.44 -0.61
CA ASP A 74 12.64 -15.70 -1.22
C ASP A 74 11.56 -16.43 -0.41
N GLY A 75 11.17 -15.88 0.75
CA GLY A 75 10.18 -16.45 1.66
C GLY A 75 10.78 -17.38 2.72
N GLN A 76 12.10 -17.53 2.78
CA GLN A 76 12.81 -18.35 3.77
C GLN A 76 13.87 -17.54 4.52
N VAL A 77 14.05 -17.83 5.81
CA VAL A 77 15.09 -17.16 6.61
C VAL A 77 16.45 -17.83 6.40
N GLU A 78 17.28 -17.24 5.55
CA GLU A 78 18.63 -17.68 5.27
C GLU A 78 19.58 -17.51 6.47
N ARG A 79 20.75 -18.16 6.42
CA ARG A 79 21.74 -18.09 7.51
C ARG A 79 22.70 -16.93 7.30
N ASN A 80 22.69 -15.99 8.24
CA ASN A 80 23.66 -14.89 8.35
C ASN A 80 23.92 -14.16 7.03
N ASN A 81 22.87 -13.71 6.35
CA ASN A 81 23.04 -12.89 5.14
C ASN A 81 23.87 -11.64 5.48
N PRO A 82 24.95 -11.36 4.74
CA PRO A 82 25.84 -10.24 5.03
C PRO A 82 25.15 -8.87 4.96
N ASN A 83 24.01 -8.78 4.29
CA ASN A 83 23.28 -7.54 4.07
C ASN A 83 22.07 -7.35 5.00
N LYS A 84 21.77 -8.31 5.89
CA LYS A 84 20.58 -8.32 6.77
C LYS A 84 20.42 -7.08 7.65
N GLY A 85 21.51 -6.38 7.96
CA GLY A 85 21.52 -5.14 8.75
C GLY A 85 21.25 -3.86 7.97
N SER A 86 20.83 -3.95 6.70
CA SER A 86 20.58 -2.82 5.81
C SER A 86 19.47 -3.13 4.81
N TRP A 87 19.05 -2.12 4.06
CA TRP A 87 17.95 -2.24 3.12
C TRP A 87 18.29 -1.56 1.78
N MET A 88 17.99 -2.21 0.66
CA MET A 88 18.27 -1.70 -0.70
C MET A 88 17.13 -2.00 -1.68
N TRP A 89 16.73 -0.98 -2.47
CA TRP A 89 15.71 -1.06 -3.54
C TRP A 89 16.22 -1.89 -4.72
N GLY A 90 15.28 -2.40 -5.52
CA GLY A 90 15.57 -3.00 -6.82
C GLY A 90 15.65 -4.52 -6.83
N PRO A 91 15.75 -5.12 -8.03
CA PRO A 91 15.77 -6.57 -8.22
C PRO A 91 17.05 -7.25 -7.68
N ASN A 92 18.14 -6.49 -7.54
CA ASN A 92 19.37 -6.93 -6.85
C ASN A 92 19.44 -6.39 -5.42
N GLY A 93 18.33 -5.85 -4.90
CA GLY A 93 18.20 -5.31 -3.57
C GLY A 93 18.18 -6.39 -2.49
N HIS A 94 18.20 -5.95 -1.24
CA HIS A 94 18.24 -6.83 -0.07
C HIS A 94 17.54 -6.18 1.13
N GLY A 95 17.39 -6.94 2.20
CA GLY A 95 16.74 -6.52 3.44
C GLY A 95 15.32 -7.05 3.52
N ALA A 96 14.92 -7.40 4.74
CA ALA A 96 13.66 -8.08 5.01
C ALA A 96 12.46 -7.15 4.89
N ILE A 97 11.30 -7.74 4.63
CA ILE A 97 10.02 -7.04 4.48
C ILE A 97 9.12 -7.40 5.65
N LEU A 98 8.41 -6.41 6.16
CA LEU A 98 7.47 -6.53 7.27
C LEU A 98 6.09 -6.05 6.84
N LEU A 99 5.04 -6.84 7.09
CA LEU A 99 3.66 -6.39 6.88
C LEU A 99 3.16 -5.62 8.12
N VAL A 100 2.29 -4.64 7.88
CA VAL A 100 1.47 -4.09 8.97
C VAL A 100 0.37 -5.10 9.27
N ASN A 101 0.24 -5.53 10.52
CA ASN A 101 -0.76 -6.51 10.94
C ASN A 101 -2.12 -5.84 11.15
N CYS A 102 -2.71 -5.37 10.05
CA CYS A 102 -3.88 -4.49 10.04
C CYS A 102 -5.18 -5.20 9.65
N ASP A 103 -5.21 -6.53 9.59
CA ASP A 103 -6.43 -7.31 9.44
C ASP A 103 -6.98 -7.75 10.80
N SER A 104 -7.93 -8.68 10.82
CA SER A 104 -8.53 -9.13 12.06
C SER A 104 -8.86 -10.61 12.05
N GLU A 105 -8.16 -11.35 12.88
CA GLU A 105 -8.43 -12.75 13.17
C GLU A 105 -9.72 -12.92 13.99
N HIS A 106 -10.23 -11.87 14.61
CA HIS A 106 -11.48 -11.91 15.37
C HIS A 106 -12.73 -11.86 14.46
N THR A 107 -13.53 -12.92 14.49
CA THR A 107 -14.79 -12.98 13.69
C THR A 107 -15.95 -12.19 14.30
N CYS A 108 -15.85 -11.79 15.57
CA CYS A 108 -16.84 -10.99 16.28
C CYS A 108 -16.12 -9.95 17.16
N ARG A 109 -16.72 -8.76 17.32
CA ARG A 109 -16.07 -7.61 17.97
C ARG A 109 -14.67 -7.38 17.38
N LYS A 110 -14.64 -7.16 16.07
CA LYS A 110 -13.41 -7.00 15.29
C LYS A 110 -12.56 -5.88 15.86
N SER A 111 -11.26 -6.11 15.82
CA SER A 111 -10.20 -5.18 16.18
C SER A 111 -8.98 -5.55 15.36
N LEU A 112 -8.13 -4.59 15.04
CA LEU A 112 -6.90 -4.89 14.33
C LEU A 112 -6.01 -5.76 15.23
N ASP A 113 -5.35 -6.76 14.67
CA ASP A 113 -4.45 -7.62 15.46
C ASP A 113 -3.26 -6.81 16.01
N SER A 114 -2.83 -5.78 15.26
CA SER A 114 -1.87 -4.75 15.70
C SER A 114 -2.35 -3.84 16.85
N GLU A 115 -3.57 -3.96 17.37
CA GLU A 115 -4.00 -3.27 18.61
C GLU A 115 -3.72 -4.06 19.88
N HIS A 116 -3.50 -5.37 19.79
CA HIS A 116 -3.36 -6.25 20.96
C HIS A 116 -1.95 -6.82 21.06
N ALA A 117 -1.26 -6.60 22.19
CA ALA A 117 0.09 -7.11 22.47
C ALA A 117 0.18 -8.65 22.69
N GLU A 118 -0.78 -9.41 22.18
CA GLU A 118 -0.92 -10.86 22.36
C GLU A 118 -1.26 -11.53 21.03
N VAL A 119 -0.55 -12.61 20.68
CA VAL A 119 -0.96 -13.45 19.56
C VAL A 119 -2.13 -14.31 20.02
N THR A 120 -3.31 -14.15 19.42
CA THR A 120 -4.52 -14.87 19.84
C THR A 120 -4.85 -16.08 18.98
N ARG A 121 -4.33 -16.14 17.75
CA ARG A 121 -4.55 -17.25 16.81
C ARG A 121 -3.29 -17.65 16.05
N VAL A 122 -3.22 -18.91 15.61
CA VAL A 122 -2.10 -19.41 14.78
C VAL A 122 -2.11 -18.80 13.38
N SER A 123 -3.29 -18.44 12.87
CA SER A 123 -3.44 -17.82 11.55
C SER A 123 -2.72 -16.48 11.46
N ASP A 124 -2.78 -15.67 12.53
CA ASP A 124 -2.08 -14.38 12.70
C ASP A 124 -0.57 -14.47 12.43
N LEU A 125 0.05 -15.60 12.79
CA LEU A 125 1.49 -15.81 12.58
C LEU A 125 1.88 -15.86 11.10
N LYS A 126 0.93 -16.00 10.17
CA LYS A 126 1.19 -15.98 8.72
C LYS A 126 1.42 -14.56 8.21
N ASP A 127 0.85 -13.56 8.88
CA ASP A 127 1.00 -12.15 8.55
C ASP A 127 2.30 -11.57 9.13
N MET A 128 2.87 -12.26 10.11
CA MET A 128 4.14 -11.92 10.74
C MET A 128 5.35 -12.44 9.97
N SER A 129 6.40 -11.62 9.93
CA SER A 129 7.67 -11.98 9.31
C SER A 129 8.52 -12.85 10.24
N PRO A 130 9.05 -13.99 9.77
CA PRO A 130 9.89 -14.85 10.58
C PRO A 130 11.27 -14.21 10.81
N MET A 131 11.78 -14.37 12.02
CA MET A 131 13.15 -14.01 12.41
C MET A 131 13.72 -15.14 13.27
N VAL A 132 14.97 -15.53 13.05
CA VAL A 132 15.57 -16.71 13.68
C VAL A 132 16.86 -16.33 14.41
N LEU A 133 16.92 -16.60 15.70
CA LEU A 133 18.18 -16.61 16.45
C LEU A 133 18.85 -17.96 16.29
N ARG A 134 20.09 -17.95 15.84
CA ARG A 134 20.94 -19.14 15.73
C ARG A 134 22.16 -18.98 16.61
N THR A 135 22.40 -19.97 17.47
CA THR A 135 23.55 -20.01 18.37
C THR A 135 24.34 -21.31 18.19
N SER A 136 25.67 -21.21 18.28
CA SER A 136 26.56 -22.37 18.34
C SER A 136 27.67 -22.09 19.34
N GLY A 137 27.80 -22.90 20.39
CA GLY A 137 28.80 -22.63 21.43
C GLY A 137 28.80 -23.66 22.56
N PRO A 138 29.44 -23.34 23.70
CA PRO A 138 29.45 -24.21 24.87
C PRO A 138 28.03 -24.38 25.44
N ALA A 139 27.78 -25.50 26.14
CA ALA A 139 26.49 -25.83 26.74
C ALA A 139 26.05 -24.88 27.88
N LYS A 140 26.91 -23.96 28.30
CA LYS A 140 26.59 -22.87 29.22
C LYS A 140 27.63 -21.76 29.02
N LEU A 141 27.21 -20.49 29.00
CA LEU A 141 28.16 -19.37 29.09
C LEU A 141 28.73 -19.21 30.50
N PRO A 142 29.85 -18.49 30.64
CA PRO A 142 30.30 -18.03 31.94
C PRO A 142 29.20 -17.26 32.67
N GLU A 143 29.23 -17.33 33.99
CA GLU A 143 28.22 -16.69 34.84
C GLU A 143 28.12 -15.18 34.57
N GLY A 144 26.89 -14.68 34.43
CA GLY A 144 26.60 -13.25 34.26
C GLY A 144 26.54 -12.75 32.82
N TYR A 145 26.97 -13.53 31.82
CA TYR A 145 26.77 -13.15 30.41
C TYR A 145 25.31 -13.33 30.01
N LYS A 146 24.78 -12.38 29.22
CA LYS A 146 23.39 -12.37 28.77
C LYS A 146 23.28 -12.06 27.30
N LEU A 147 22.24 -12.61 26.68
CA LEU A 147 21.86 -12.28 25.32
C LEU A 147 20.58 -11.46 25.36
N THR A 148 20.64 -10.21 24.92
CA THR A 148 19.53 -9.26 25.04
C THR A 148 19.12 -8.74 23.68
N MET A 149 17.83 -8.90 23.36
CA MET A 149 17.21 -8.25 22.21
C MET A 149 16.76 -6.85 22.60
N HIS A 150 16.98 -5.86 21.74
CA HIS A 150 16.57 -4.48 21.98
C HIS A 150 16.28 -3.69 20.70
N ILE A 151 15.40 -2.69 20.84
CA ILE A 151 14.94 -1.77 19.79
C ILE A 151 15.01 -0.34 20.30
N SER A 152 14.96 0.64 19.39
CA SER A 152 14.87 2.05 19.78
C SER A 152 13.45 2.41 20.25
N GLN A 153 13.32 3.49 21.02
CA GLN A 153 11.99 4.00 21.43
C GLN A 153 11.09 4.29 20.23
N GLY A 154 11.64 4.85 19.15
CA GLY A 154 10.85 5.16 17.94
C GLY A 154 10.43 3.90 17.17
N ASP A 155 11.29 2.88 17.11
CA ASP A 155 10.95 1.60 16.51
C ASP A 155 9.87 0.86 17.32
N ALA A 156 9.86 1.00 18.65
CA ALA A 156 8.91 0.32 19.53
C ALA A 156 7.45 0.73 19.32
N GLU A 157 7.21 1.91 18.74
CA GLU A 157 5.87 2.36 18.32
C GLU A 157 5.45 1.74 16.96
N CYS A 158 6.38 1.09 16.26
CA CYS A 158 6.20 0.61 14.89
C CYS A 158 6.29 -0.91 14.76
N VAL A 159 6.81 -1.63 15.77
CA VAL A 159 7.08 -3.07 15.71
C VAL A 159 6.74 -3.78 17.01
N ARG A 160 6.29 -5.03 16.88
CA ARG A 160 6.27 -6.01 17.97
C ARG A 160 6.97 -7.29 17.54
N VAL A 161 7.66 -7.92 18.50
CA VAL A 161 8.37 -9.18 18.29
C VAL A 161 7.90 -10.19 19.33
N PHE A 162 7.39 -11.33 18.86
CA PHE A 162 7.02 -12.47 19.69
C PHE A 162 8.03 -13.59 19.52
N SER A 163 8.17 -14.44 20.52
CA SER A 163 9.00 -15.64 20.44
C SER A 163 8.18 -16.91 20.52
N SER A 164 8.61 -18.00 19.87
CA SER A 164 8.01 -19.32 20.14
C SER A 164 8.53 -19.91 21.44
N HIS A 165 7.67 -20.43 22.31
CA HIS A 165 8.12 -21.17 23.51
C HIS A 165 8.96 -22.42 23.12
N PRO A 166 10.07 -22.72 23.84
CA PRO A 166 10.93 -23.88 23.53
C PRO A 166 10.29 -25.26 23.75
N CYS A 167 9.16 -25.33 24.48
CA CYS A 167 8.49 -26.58 24.83
C CYS A 167 7.13 -26.67 24.13
N GLN A 168 7.11 -27.17 22.88
CA GLN A 168 5.88 -27.66 22.26
C GLN A 168 5.51 -29.02 22.86
N THR A 169 4.88 -29.04 24.04
CA THR A 169 4.02 -30.16 24.41
C THR A 169 2.62 -29.82 23.94
N GLN A 170 2.09 -30.65 23.02
CA GLN A 170 0.72 -30.59 22.51
C GLN A 170 -0.30 -30.87 23.63
N ASP A 171 -0.41 -29.99 24.62
CA ASP A 171 -1.51 -30.02 25.57
C ASP A 171 -2.55 -28.98 25.20
N SER A 172 -3.74 -29.51 24.95
CA SER A 172 -4.92 -28.88 24.43
C SER A 172 -5.42 -27.66 25.23
N ASN A 173 -5.79 -26.61 24.49
CA ASN A 173 -6.92 -25.70 24.75
C ASN A 173 -6.89 -24.75 25.96
N LEU A 174 -5.78 -24.54 26.67
CA LEU A 174 -5.74 -23.59 27.79
C LEU A 174 -4.52 -22.65 27.70
N HIS A 175 -4.72 -21.51 27.00
CA HIS A 175 -3.88 -20.31 26.91
C HIS A 175 -2.84 -20.23 25.77
N PHE A 176 -3.31 -20.06 24.53
CA PHE A 176 -2.49 -19.77 23.34
C PHE A 176 -1.53 -18.57 23.51
N VAL A 177 -1.94 -17.54 24.28
CA VAL A 177 -1.10 -16.37 24.61
C VAL A 177 0.23 -16.76 25.29
N LYS A 178 0.27 -17.89 26.03
CA LYS A 178 1.50 -18.34 26.69
C LYS A 178 2.51 -18.94 25.72
N ASP A 179 2.09 -19.33 24.53
CA ASP A 179 2.95 -20.00 23.55
C ASP A 179 3.81 -18.99 22.76
N TYR A 180 3.37 -17.72 22.71
CA TYR A 180 4.01 -16.64 21.95
C TYR A 180 4.22 -15.35 22.78
N PRO A 181 5.10 -15.37 23.80
CA PRO A 181 5.32 -14.18 24.63
C PRO A 181 5.98 -13.04 23.84
N LEU A 182 5.52 -11.81 24.13
CA LEU A 182 6.13 -10.56 23.66
C LEU A 182 7.58 -10.47 24.18
N VAL A 183 8.49 -10.15 23.26
CA VAL A 183 9.91 -9.94 23.54
C VAL A 183 10.21 -8.45 23.58
N VAL A 184 9.88 -7.72 22.51
CA VAL A 184 10.04 -6.26 22.44
C VAL A 184 8.89 -5.60 21.68
N GLY A 185 8.58 -4.36 22.03
CA GLY A 185 7.54 -3.52 21.43
C GLY A 185 6.78 -2.71 22.49
N GLY A 186 6.19 -1.58 22.10
CA GLY A 186 5.52 -0.67 23.04
C GLY A 186 6.48 -0.16 24.13
N GLU A 187 6.16 -0.44 25.39
CA GLU A 187 7.01 -0.06 26.54
C GLU A 187 8.20 -1.02 26.76
N ASP A 188 8.16 -2.23 26.20
CA ASP A 188 9.20 -3.25 26.33
C ASP A 188 10.32 -3.04 25.29
N LEU A 189 11.27 -2.15 25.58
CA LEU A 189 12.36 -1.82 24.64
C LEU A 189 13.46 -2.89 24.55
N SER A 190 13.57 -3.75 25.56
CA SER A 190 14.61 -4.76 25.62
C SER A 190 14.22 -5.95 26.49
N LYS A 191 14.68 -7.15 26.10
CA LYS A 191 14.43 -8.38 26.85
C LYS A 191 15.60 -9.33 26.75
N GLU A 192 15.92 -9.98 27.87
CA GLU A 192 16.82 -11.12 27.88
C GLU A 192 16.17 -12.28 27.14
N VAL A 193 16.85 -12.79 26.11
CA VAL A 193 16.39 -13.93 25.31
C VAL A 193 16.98 -15.21 25.90
N PRO A 194 16.19 -16.27 26.10
CA PRO A 194 16.70 -17.55 26.57
C PRO A 194 17.75 -18.05 25.59
N CYS A 195 19.00 -18.16 26.06
CA CYS A 195 20.03 -18.72 25.21
C CYS A 195 19.98 -20.24 25.30
N LEU A 196 19.46 -20.86 24.23
CA LEU A 196 19.53 -22.31 24.05
C LEU A 196 20.99 -22.66 23.76
N TRP A 197 21.73 -23.09 24.78
CA TRP A 197 23.16 -23.35 24.67
C TRP A 197 23.45 -24.65 23.89
N GLY A 198 24.53 -24.66 23.10
CA GLY A 198 24.79 -25.71 22.10
C GLY A 198 24.48 -25.23 20.69
N ASN A 199 24.20 -26.13 19.75
CA ASN A 199 23.66 -25.78 18.44
C ASN A 199 22.14 -25.65 18.57
N ALA A 200 21.62 -24.43 18.58
CA ALA A 200 20.20 -24.19 18.78
C ALA A 200 19.66 -23.09 17.87
N GLU A 201 18.36 -23.17 17.62
CA GLU A 201 17.60 -22.17 16.89
C GLU A 201 16.36 -21.79 17.68
N MET A 202 16.01 -20.51 17.66
CA MET A 202 14.82 -19.96 18.29
C MET A 202 14.12 -19.04 17.30
N ASN A 203 12.82 -19.30 17.09
CA ASN A 203 12.02 -18.53 16.15
C ASN A 203 11.33 -17.36 16.84
N PHE A 204 11.27 -16.26 16.11
CA PHE A 204 10.52 -15.06 16.43
C PHE A 204 9.58 -14.72 15.28
N TYR A 205 8.50 -14.03 15.62
CA TYR A 205 7.49 -13.54 14.70
C TYR A 205 7.41 -12.03 14.88
N VAL A 206 7.58 -11.29 13.79
CA VAL A 206 7.68 -9.83 13.80
C VAL A 206 6.48 -9.26 13.05
N GLU A 207 5.80 -8.29 13.64
CA GLU A 207 4.70 -7.57 13.00
C GLU A 207 4.94 -6.06 12.97
N GLY A 208 4.46 -5.40 11.92
CA GLY A 208 4.42 -3.95 11.83
C GLY A 208 3.12 -3.41 12.44
N LEU A 209 3.20 -2.28 13.12
CA LEU A 209 2.06 -1.65 13.79
C LEU A 209 1.50 -0.45 13.02
N ARG A 210 2.31 0.17 12.16
CA ARG A 210 1.92 1.33 11.38
C ARG A 210 2.59 1.34 10.02
N PHE A 211 1.86 1.84 9.04
CA PHE A 211 2.36 2.08 7.69
C PHE A 211 3.41 3.19 7.65
N PRO A 212 4.26 3.22 6.60
CA PRO A 212 5.06 4.39 6.28
C PRO A 212 4.19 5.65 6.25
N ASP A 213 4.70 6.73 6.85
CA ASP A 213 4.01 8.02 6.95
C ASP A 213 5.04 9.16 6.96
N LYS A 214 4.59 10.42 7.02
CA LYS A 214 5.47 11.59 7.01
C LYS A 214 6.54 11.57 8.09
N ASP A 215 6.24 11.02 9.26
CA ASP A 215 7.15 10.89 10.40
C ASP A 215 7.83 9.51 10.49
N PHE A 216 7.52 8.57 9.57
CA PHE A 216 8.06 7.22 9.59
C PHE A 216 8.40 6.71 8.19
N GLU A 217 9.69 6.58 7.90
CA GLU A 217 10.19 6.16 6.58
C GLU A 217 9.91 4.68 6.22
N GLY A 218 9.37 3.92 7.17
CA GLY A 218 9.10 2.50 7.01
C GLY A 218 10.31 1.60 7.29
N LEU A 219 11.40 2.08 7.89
CA LEU A 219 12.56 1.25 8.26
C LEU A 219 12.59 1.00 9.76
N ILE A 220 12.70 -0.27 10.16
CA ILE A 220 12.74 -0.72 11.56
C ILE A 220 14.01 -1.52 11.79
N SER A 221 14.62 -1.36 12.96
CA SER A 221 15.85 -2.05 13.32
C SER A 221 15.73 -2.85 14.61
N ILE A 222 16.08 -4.13 14.55
CA ILE A 222 16.09 -5.02 15.72
C ILE A 222 17.53 -5.46 15.97
N ASN A 223 17.99 -5.30 17.21
CA ASN A 223 19.36 -5.59 17.59
C ASN A 223 19.40 -6.71 18.63
N LEU A 224 20.44 -7.53 18.57
CA LEU A 224 20.71 -8.58 19.54
C LEU A 224 22.14 -8.41 20.06
N SER A 225 22.30 -8.18 21.35
CA SER A 225 23.59 -7.90 21.96
C SER A 225 23.98 -8.94 23.01
N MET A 226 25.24 -9.40 22.95
CA MET A 226 25.87 -10.15 24.03
C MET A 226 26.42 -9.17 25.04
N LEU A 227 25.96 -9.28 26.29
CA LEU A 227 26.33 -8.41 27.39
C LEU A 227 27.27 -9.16 28.34
N GLU A 228 28.41 -8.53 28.62
CA GLU A 228 29.38 -8.98 29.62
C GLU A 228 29.04 -8.38 30.99
N PRO A 229 29.04 -9.20 32.07
CA PRO A 229 28.76 -8.71 33.42
C PRO A 229 29.85 -7.73 33.86
N SER A 230 29.42 -6.62 34.47
CA SER A 230 30.32 -5.61 35.02
C SER A 230 30.41 -5.70 36.55
N SER A 231 31.28 -4.88 37.14
CA SER A 231 31.37 -4.74 38.60
C SER A 231 30.02 -4.27 39.17
N GLN A 232 29.73 -4.66 40.41
CA GLN A 232 28.46 -4.33 41.07
C GLN A 232 28.20 -2.81 41.02
N GLY A 233 27.02 -2.43 40.51
CA GLY A 233 26.61 -1.03 40.34
C GLY A 233 26.98 -0.38 39.01
N PHE A 234 27.68 -1.08 38.11
CA PHE A 234 27.97 -0.62 36.76
C PHE A 234 27.10 -1.35 35.73
N PRO A 235 26.71 -0.68 34.63
CA PRO A 235 25.97 -1.32 33.54
C PRO A 235 26.80 -2.42 32.89
N GLU A 236 26.13 -3.44 32.40
CA GLU A 236 26.71 -4.51 31.60
C GLU A 236 27.29 -3.93 30.30
N THR A 237 28.35 -4.53 29.77
CA THR A 237 29.05 -4.01 28.58
C THR A 237 28.67 -4.83 27.35
N PRO A 238 28.16 -4.24 26.26
CA PRO A 238 27.94 -4.96 25.02
C PRO A 238 29.28 -5.33 24.38
N ILE A 239 29.52 -6.64 24.21
CA ILE A 239 30.75 -7.18 23.60
C ILE A 239 30.55 -7.67 22.15
N PHE A 240 29.30 -7.85 21.75
CA PHE A 240 28.89 -8.18 20.38
C PHE A 240 27.48 -7.66 20.15
N THR A 241 27.19 -7.18 18.94
CA THR A 241 25.85 -6.80 18.51
C THR A 241 25.65 -7.26 17.08
N ASP A 242 24.58 -8.00 16.86
CA ASP A 242 24.05 -8.29 15.53
C ASP A 242 22.78 -7.47 15.30
N ARG A 243 22.50 -7.14 14.04
CA ARG A 243 21.42 -6.22 13.66
C ARG A 243 20.74 -6.69 12.39
N VAL A 244 19.42 -6.65 12.42
CA VAL A 244 18.56 -6.85 11.25
C VAL A 244 17.72 -5.61 10.98
N VAL A 245 17.44 -5.34 9.71
CA VAL A 245 16.60 -4.22 9.27
C VAL A 245 15.43 -4.73 8.44
N PHE A 246 14.23 -4.28 8.80
CA PHE A 246 13.00 -4.51 8.07
C PHE A 246 12.56 -3.24 7.36
N ARG A 247 11.95 -3.38 6.18
CA ARG A 247 11.09 -2.35 5.59
C ARG A 247 9.62 -2.74 5.70
N VAL A 248 8.82 -1.88 6.28
CA VAL A 248 7.36 -2.00 6.30
C VAL A 248 6.82 -1.87 4.88
N ALA A 249 5.99 -2.83 4.47
CA ALA A 249 5.35 -2.83 3.17
C ALA A 249 4.44 -1.59 3.01
N PRO A 250 4.52 -0.88 1.87
CA PRO A 250 3.63 0.24 1.60
C PRO A 250 2.22 -0.26 1.27
N TRP A 251 1.23 0.62 1.44
CA TRP A 251 -0.10 0.42 0.87
C TRP A 251 -0.10 0.76 -0.63
N ILE A 252 -0.68 -0.11 -1.45
CA ILE A 252 -0.62 -0.02 -2.93
C ILE A 252 -2.03 -0.09 -3.54
N MET A 253 -2.40 0.90 -4.33
CA MET A 253 -3.67 0.98 -5.07
C MET A 253 -3.67 0.13 -6.35
N THR A 254 -4.87 -0.19 -6.86
CA THR A 254 -5.05 -0.94 -8.11
C THR A 254 -5.76 -0.13 -9.20
N PRO A 255 -5.15 0.09 -10.38
CA PRO A 255 -5.79 0.86 -11.46
C PRO A 255 -6.92 0.08 -12.13
N ASN A 256 -7.79 0.82 -12.84
CA ASN A 256 -8.92 0.27 -13.61
C ASN A 256 -8.55 -0.78 -14.68
N THR A 257 -7.26 -0.89 -15.01
CA THR A 257 -6.70 -1.86 -15.96
C THR A 257 -6.38 -3.22 -15.36
N LEU A 258 -6.36 -3.37 -14.04
CA LEU A 258 -6.21 -4.67 -13.39
C LEU A 258 -7.54 -5.44 -13.36
N ASP A 259 -7.41 -6.76 -13.30
CA ASP A 259 -8.55 -7.68 -13.37
C ASP A 259 -9.49 -7.47 -12.17
N PRO A 260 -10.80 -7.22 -12.40
CA PRO A 260 -11.77 -7.00 -11.34
C PRO A 260 -12.13 -8.31 -10.62
N VAL A 261 -12.16 -8.29 -9.30
CA VAL A 261 -12.49 -9.45 -8.47
C VAL A 261 -13.89 -9.32 -7.88
N GLU A 262 -14.18 -8.18 -7.27
CA GLU A 262 -15.42 -7.97 -6.51
C GLU A 262 -15.88 -6.53 -6.63
N VAL A 263 -17.18 -6.36 -6.91
CA VAL A 263 -17.84 -5.07 -7.05
C VAL A 263 -18.71 -4.79 -5.84
N PHE A 264 -18.62 -3.57 -5.33
CA PHE A 264 -19.34 -3.08 -4.16
C PHE A 264 -20.32 -2.00 -4.62
N VAL A 265 -21.59 -2.09 -4.20
CA VAL A 265 -22.63 -1.08 -4.48
C VAL A 265 -23.60 -0.98 -3.31
N CYS A 266 -24.19 0.19 -3.09
CA CYS A 266 -25.24 0.36 -2.09
C CYS A 266 -26.64 0.04 -2.64
N SER A 267 -27.49 -0.55 -1.81
CA SER A 267 -28.94 -0.57 -2.05
C SER A 267 -29.60 0.61 -1.37
N THR A 268 -30.36 1.40 -2.12
CA THR A 268 -31.19 2.51 -1.60
C THR A 268 -32.64 2.32 -2.02
N THR A 269 -33.55 3.06 -1.40
CA THR A 269 -35.01 2.95 -1.65
C THR A 269 -35.42 3.18 -3.11
N ASP A 270 -34.58 3.84 -3.91
CA ASP A 270 -34.90 4.33 -5.24
C ASP A 270 -34.03 3.76 -6.38
N ASN A 271 -33.04 2.91 -6.10
CA ASN A 271 -32.04 2.47 -7.08
C ASN A 271 -32.21 1.04 -7.61
N ASP A 272 -33.33 0.37 -7.35
CA ASP A 272 -33.63 -0.99 -7.81
C ASP A 272 -33.39 -1.23 -9.34
N PRO A 273 -33.82 -0.31 -10.24
CA PRO A 273 -33.54 -0.44 -11.67
C PRO A 273 -32.05 -0.38 -12.02
N PHE A 274 -31.28 0.44 -11.30
CA PHE A 274 -29.82 0.54 -11.42
C PHE A 274 -29.16 -0.76 -10.97
N LEU A 275 -29.51 -1.27 -9.77
CA LEU A 275 -28.99 -2.53 -9.24
C LEU A 275 -29.25 -3.71 -10.16
N LYS A 276 -30.41 -3.77 -10.81
CA LYS A 276 -30.72 -4.82 -11.79
C LYS A 276 -29.74 -4.83 -12.97
N ARG A 277 -29.32 -3.65 -13.44
CA ARG A 277 -28.33 -3.52 -14.52
C ARG A 277 -26.92 -3.83 -14.02
N MET A 278 -26.55 -3.33 -12.85
CA MET A 278 -25.27 -3.66 -12.20
C MET A 278 -25.11 -5.16 -12.00
N ARG A 279 -26.12 -5.86 -11.46
CA ARG A 279 -26.10 -7.33 -11.31
C ARG A 279 -25.82 -8.05 -12.63
N ARG A 280 -26.39 -7.57 -13.74
CA ARG A 280 -26.17 -8.17 -15.06
C ARG A 280 -24.75 -7.91 -15.56
N LEU A 281 -24.28 -6.67 -15.45
CA LEU A 281 -22.92 -6.29 -15.84
C LEU A 281 -21.89 -7.13 -15.07
N VAL A 282 -21.98 -7.14 -13.74
CA VAL A 282 -21.06 -7.86 -12.85
C VAL A 282 -21.06 -9.36 -13.13
N LYS A 283 -22.25 -9.96 -13.32
CA LYS A 283 -22.37 -11.36 -13.71
C LYS A 283 -21.71 -11.65 -15.07
N ASN A 284 -21.88 -10.78 -16.05
CA ASN A 284 -21.28 -10.94 -17.38
C ASN A 284 -19.76 -10.77 -17.35
N SER A 285 -19.23 -10.01 -16.39
CA SER A 285 -17.79 -9.84 -16.16
C SER A 285 -17.15 -10.96 -15.33
N GLY A 286 -17.95 -11.87 -14.75
CA GLY A 286 -17.44 -12.97 -13.93
C GLY A 286 -16.96 -12.54 -12.53
N CYS A 287 -17.30 -11.34 -12.07
CA CYS A 287 -16.89 -10.82 -10.76
C CYS A 287 -17.91 -11.16 -9.67
N LYS A 288 -17.47 -11.09 -8.40
CA LYS A 288 -18.37 -11.13 -7.24
C LYS A 288 -19.11 -9.80 -7.09
N LEU A 289 -20.29 -9.83 -6.48
CA LEU A 289 -21.08 -8.63 -6.16
C LEU A 289 -21.41 -8.61 -4.67
N LYS A 290 -20.98 -7.58 -3.96
CA LYS A 290 -21.37 -7.28 -2.58
C LYS A 290 -22.26 -6.03 -2.58
N ILE A 291 -23.46 -6.18 -2.03
CA ILE A 291 -24.42 -5.08 -1.94
C ILE A 291 -24.51 -4.66 -0.49
N CYS A 292 -24.18 -3.40 -0.21
CA CYS A 292 -24.34 -2.81 1.10
C CYS A 292 -25.84 -2.51 1.34
N PRO A 293 -26.48 -3.14 2.32
CA PRO A 293 -27.89 -2.93 2.61
C PRO A 293 -28.14 -1.55 3.27
N GLU A 294 -29.40 -1.12 3.25
CA GLU A 294 -29.81 0.22 3.70
C GLU A 294 -29.64 0.45 5.22
N ASP A 295 -29.71 -0.60 6.03
CA ASP A 295 -29.42 -0.52 7.46
C ASP A 295 -27.95 -0.22 7.77
N MET A 296 -27.04 -0.64 6.88
CA MET A 296 -25.61 -0.32 6.96
C MET A 296 -25.29 1.03 6.31
N ASN A 297 -25.80 1.29 5.09
CA ASN A 297 -25.45 2.51 4.36
C ASN A 297 -26.27 3.75 4.77
N ARG A 298 -27.39 3.57 5.47
CA ARG A 298 -28.29 4.62 5.96
C ARG A 298 -28.73 5.65 4.91
N GLY A 299 -28.81 5.23 3.66
CA GLY A 299 -29.20 6.06 2.51
C GLY A 299 -28.03 6.63 1.71
N ASP A 300 -26.80 6.48 2.18
CA ASP A 300 -25.61 6.87 1.42
C ASP A 300 -25.29 5.84 0.33
N ARG A 301 -25.21 6.35 -0.89
CA ARG A 301 -25.07 5.56 -2.10
C ARG A 301 -23.66 5.60 -2.68
N TRP A 302 -22.79 6.44 -2.12
CA TRP A 302 -21.50 6.80 -2.68
C TRP A 302 -20.41 5.85 -2.19
N MET A 303 -20.49 4.58 -2.59
CA MET A 303 -19.53 3.54 -2.21
C MET A 303 -18.09 3.85 -2.66
N GLN A 304 -17.92 4.65 -3.72
CA GLN A 304 -16.59 5.10 -4.17
C GLN A 304 -15.96 6.10 -3.20
N ASP A 305 -16.78 6.90 -2.51
CA ASP A 305 -16.30 8.07 -1.79
C ASP A 305 -15.74 7.73 -0.41
N GLU A 306 -16.21 6.64 0.21
CA GLU A 306 -15.84 6.26 1.57
C GLU A 306 -14.57 5.41 1.62
N ILE A 307 -14.31 4.60 0.59
CA ILE A 307 -13.29 3.56 0.64
C ILE A 307 -12.45 3.51 -0.63
N GLU A 308 -11.19 3.10 -0.50
CA GLU A 308 -10.31 2.79 -1.62
C GLU A 308 -9.65 1.43 -1.38
N PHE A 309 -9.70 0.54 -2.37
CA PHE A 309 -9.12 -0.79 -2.24
C PHE A 309 -7.66 -0.79 -2.67
N GLY A 310 -6.78 -1.08 -1.72
CA GLY A 310 -5.39 -1.41 -1.98
C GLY A 310 -5.01 -2.79 -1.48
N TYR A 311 -3.71 -3.05 -1.43
CA TYR A 311 -3.12 -4.26 -0.87
C TYR A 311 -1.75 -3.98 -0.27
N ILE A 312 -1.29 -4.93 0.55
CA ILE A 312 0.11 -5.04 1.00
C ILE A 312 0.67 -6.39 0.58
N ASP A 313 1.98 -6.47 0.37
CA ASP A 313 2.63 -7.66 -0.21
C ASP A 313 4.00 -7.88 0.43
N SER A 314 4.31 -9.13 0.73
CA SER A 314 5.61 -9.63 1.18
C SER A 314 5.96 -10.94 0.48
N PRO A 315 7.18 -11.48 0.64
CA PRO A 315 7.53 -12.80 0.10
C PRO A 315 6.68 -13.95 0.66
N HIS A 316 6.16 -13.81 1.89
CA HIS A 316 5.46 -14.88 2.61
C HIS A 316 3.93 -14.73 2.62
N GLN A 317 3.41 -13.51 2.46
CA GLN A 317 1.98 -13.23 2.60
C GLN A 317 1.54 -11.99 1.82
N ARG A 318 0.27 -11.96 1.41
CA ARG A 318 -0.32 -10.84 0.65
C ARG A 318 -1.83 -10.80 0.83
N PHE A 319 -2.36 -9.65 1.23
CA PHE A 319 -3.80 -9.45 1.40
C PHE A 319 -4.26 -8.02 1.05
N PRO A 320 -5.55 -7.84 0.66
CA PRO A 320 -6.13 -6.52 0.43
C PRO A 320 -6.22 -5.70 1.72
N VAL A 321 -6.08 -4.40 1.60
CA VAL A 321 -6.24 -3.44 2.70
C VAL A 321 -7.12 -2.29 2.21
N VAL A 322 -8.25 -2.06 2.89
CA VAL A 322 -9.09 -0.90 2.62
C VAL A 322 -8.50 0.35 3.27
N LEU A 323 -8.29 1.39 2.47
CA LEU A 323 -8.10 2.74 2.99
C LEU A 323 -9.48 3.36 3.17
N ASP A 324 -9.77 3.77 4.40
CA ASP A 324 -11.01 4.42 4.81
C ASP A 324 -10.84 5.94 4.81
N SER A 325 -11.73 6.63 4.10
CA SER A 325 -11.68 8.06 3.88
C SER A 325 -12.10 8.81 5.15
N PRO A 326 -11.46 9.95 5.49
CA PRO A 326 -11.95 10.81 6.56
C PRO A 326 -13.26 11.53 6.19
N ARG A 327 -13.91 11.17 5.07
CA ARG A 327 -15.26 11.61 4.70
C ARG A 327 -16.26 11.40 5.84
N ASP A 328 -16.13 10.27 6.57
CA ASP A 328 -16.94 9.90 7.74
C ASP A 328 -18.43 10.17 7.53
N GLY A 329 -18.96 9.68 6.39
CA GLY A 329 -20.37 9.85 6.06
C GLY A 329 -21.26 8.78 6.66
N ASP A 330 -22.44 8.58 6.10
CA ASP A 330 -23.32 7.50 6.54
C ASP A 330 -22.78 6.10 6.21
N LEU A 331 -21.70 5.99 5.42
CA LEU A 331 -20.96 4.74 5.18
C LEU A 331 -19.76 4.50 6.12
N GLN A 332 -19.47 5.39 7.08
CA GLN A 332 -18.27 5.34 7.96
C GLN A 332 -18.00 3.98 8.63
N ASP A 333 -19.04 3.23 8.98
CA ASP A 333 -18.88 1.95 9.68
C ASP A 333 -18.62 0.80 8.69
N PHE A 334 -18.90 0.97 7.39
CA PHE A 334 -18.79 -0.08 6.39
C PHE A 334 -17.37 -0.66 6.27
N PRO A 335 -16.30 0.14 6.10
CA PRO A 335 -14.96 -0.42 6.00
C PRO A 335 -14.55 -1.20 7.25
N TYR A 336 -14.80 -0.67 8.46
CA TYR A 336 -14.38 -1.34 9.69
C TYR A 336 -15.29 -2.52 10.08
N ASP A 337 -16.61 -2.39 10.03
CA ASP A 337 -17.52 -3.43 10.50
C ASP A 337 -17.69 -4.56 9.45
N VAL A 338 -17.67 -4.21 8.15
CA VAL A 338 -18.06 -5.11 7.07
C VAL A 338 -16.88 -5.63 6.24
N LEU A 339 -15.80 -4.85 6.07
CA LEU A 339 -14.64 -5.26 5.27
C LEU A 339 -13.52 -5.86 6.10
N LEU A 340 -13.12 -5.21 7.21
CA LEU A 340 -12.10 -5.75 8.12
C LEU A 340 -12.41 -7.19 8.50
N GLY A 341 -11.41 -8.05 8.46
CA GLY A 341 -11.53 -9.45 8.84
C GLY A 341 -10.27 -10.20 8.41
N GLN A 342 -10.30 -11.52 8.54
CA GLN A 342 -9.16 -12.36 8.20
C GLN A 342 -8.73 -12.16 6.73
N ASP A 343 -7.44 -11.91 6.52
CA ASP A 343 -6.82 -11.60 5.24
C ASP A 343 -7.50 -10.39 4.54
N PHE A 344 -8.02 -9.42 5.31
CA PHE A 344 -8.57 -8.16 4.81
C PHE A 344 -8.29 -7.01 5.79
N GLY A 345 -7.24 -6.25 5.48
CA GLY A 345 -6.77 -5.18 6.34
C GLY A 345 -7.56 -3.89 6.26
N TYR A 346 -7.37 -3.02 7.25
CA TYR A 346 -7.98 -1.70 7.38
C TYR A 346 -6.92 -0.64 7.72
N VAL A 347 -7.04 0.54 7.12
CA VAL A 347 -6.24 1.71 7.47
C VAL A 347 -7.07 2.97 7.26
N THR A 348 -6.91 3.97 8.13
CA THR A 348 -7.55 5.29 7.99
C THR A 348 -6.56 6.41 8.32
N ARG A 349 -6.90 7.65 7.96
CA ARG A 349 -6.17 8.86 8.35
C ARG A 349 -7.14 9.93 8.83
N THR A 350 -7.24 10.07 10.15
CA THR A 350 -8.14 11.04 10.78
C THR A 350 -7.62 12.48 10.66
N ALA A 351 -8.44 13.38 10.13
CA ALA A 351 -8.16 14.81 10.09
C ALA A 351 -8.78 15.51 11.33
N TYR A 352 -7.98 15.82 12.35
CA TYR A 352 -8.45 16.54 13.54
C TYR A 352 -8.63 18.05 13.25
N GLY A 353 -9.82 18.46 12.80
CA GLY A 353 -10.16 19.86 12.52
C GLY A 353 -11.30 20.00 11.50
N LYS A 354 -11.89 21.19 11.31
CA LYS A 354 -12.98 21.46 10.34
C LYS A 354 -12.50 21.41 8.85
N GLU A 355 -11.58 20.53 8.50
CA GLU A 355 -10.83 20.56 7.23
C GLU A 355 -11.14 19.42 6.27
N VAL A 356 -12.01 18.47 6.61
CA VAL A 356 -12.51 17.48 5.65
C VAL A 356 -13.40 18.20 4.64
N SER A 357 -13.07 18.04 3.37
CA SER A 357 -13.79 18.64 2.24
C SER A 357 -14.27 17.57 1.27
N SER A 358 -15.05 17.96 0.27
CA SER A 358 -15.44 17.05 -0.82
C SER A 358 -14.23 16.40 -1.50
N LEU A 359 -13.05 17.02 -1.48
CA LEU A 359 -11.84 16.47 -2.11
C LEU A 359 -11.17 15.35 -1.28
N ASP A 360 -11.65 15.07 -0.07
CA ASP A 360 -11.21 13.94 0.75
C ASP A 360 -11.95 12.63 0.43
N SER A 361 -13.08 12.72 -0.27
CA SER A 361 -13.79 11.55 -0.79
C SER A 361 -12.97 10.85 -1.86
N PHE A 362 -12.98 9.53 -1.88
CA PHE A 362 -12.08 8.73 -2.72
C PHE A 362 -12.50 8.56 -4.19
N GLY A 363 -13.63 9.14 -4.64
CA GLY A 363 -13.77 9.51 -6.07
C GLY A 363 -12.68 10.49 -6.54
N ASN A 364 -12.04 11.21 -5.60
CA ASN A 364 -10.90 12.09 -5.85
C ASN A 364 -9.53 11.41 -5.67
N LEU A 365 -9.48 10.09 -5.51
CA LEU A 365 -8.26 9.30 -5.33
C LEU A 365 -8.23 8.16 -6.35
N GLU A 366 -7.44 8.33 -7.41
CA GLU A 366 -7.32 7.38 -8.52
C GLU A 366 -5.87 6.90 -8.67
N VAL A 367 -5.64 5.92 -9.53
CA VAL A 367 -4.28 5.50 -9.89
C VAL A 367 -4.18 5.14 -11.37
N SER A 368 -3.09 5.59 -11.99
CA SER A 368 -2.79 5.28 -13.39
C SER A 368 -2.32 3.84 -13.58
N PRO A 369 -2.46 3.27 -14.79
CA PRO A 369 -1.78 2.03 -15.17
C PRO A 369 -0.24 2.19 -15.13
N PRO A 370 0.53 1.10 -15.20
CA PRO A 370 1.98 1.15 -15.29
C PRO A 370 2.46 2.00 -16.48
N VAL A 371 3.45 2.87 -16.24
CA VAL A 371 4.00 3.78 -17.25
C VAL A 371 5.51 3.92 -17.14
N THR A 372 6.13 4.37 -18.23
CA THR A 372 7.53 4.80 -18.25
C THR A 372 7.58 6.25 -18.70
N VAL A 373 8.27 7.10 -17.93
CA VAL A 373 8.32 8.55 -18.16
C VAL A 373 9.78 8.98 -18.14
N ASN A 374 10.27 9.51 -19.27
CA ASN A 374 11.65 10.00 -19.40
C ASN A 374 12.72 9.00 -18.92
N GLY A 375 12.50 7.70 -19.13
CA GLY A 375 13.39 6.62 -18.70
C GLY A 375 13.17 6.10 -17.28
N LYS A 376 12.32 6.76 -16.46
CA LYS A 376 11.90 6.26 -15.14
C LYS A 376 10.68 5.35 -15.29
N ASN A 377 10.78 4.13 -14.75
CA ASN A 377 9.69 3.16 -14.77
C ASN A 377 8.82 3.30 -13.51
N TYR A 378 7.50 3.34 -13.71
CA TYR A 378 6.47 3.28 -12.68
C TYR A 378 5.65 2.00 -12.87
N PRO A 379 6.19 0.84 -12.47
CA PRO A 379 5.59 -0.48 -12.75
C PRO A 379 4.28 -0.73 -12.00
N LEU A 380 3.97 0.07 -10.98
CA LEU A 380 2.73 0.05 -10.21
C LEU A 380 1.82 1.24 -10.57
N GLY A 381 2.18 2.03 -11.59
CA GLY A 381 1.52 3.28 -11.92
C GLY A 381 1.84 4.40 -10.92
N ARG A 382 1.06 5.47 -11.01
CA ARG A 382 1.16 6.68 -10.18
C ARG A 382 -0.22 7.07 -9.67
N ILE A 383 -0.33 7.33 -8.36
CA ILE A 383 -1.55 7.83 -7.73
C ILE A 383 -1.90 9.19 -8.31
N ILE A 384 -3.18 9.49 -8.41
CA ILE A 384 -3.74 10.73 -8.95
C ILE A 384 -4.72 11.27 -7.91
N ILE A 385 -4.50 12.50 -7.46
CA ILE A 385 -5.42 13.20 -6.58
C ILE A 385 -5.84 14.54 -7.16
N GLY A 386 -7.07 14.97 -6.92
CA GLY A 386 -7.53 16.29 -7.30
C GLY A 386 -7.28 17.34 -6.22
N VAL A 387 -6.89 18.54 -6.65
CA VAL A 387 -6.56 19.71 -5.82
C VAL A 387 -7.09 20.99 -6.45
N ALA A 388 -7.01 22.08 -5.69
CA ALA A 388 -7.21 23.41 -6.24
C ALA A 388 -6.02 23.87 -7.07
N PHE A 389 -6.27 24.83 -7.96
CA PHE A 389 -5.21 25.48 -8.71
C PHE A 389 -4.24 26.21 -7.75
N PRO A 390 -2.91 26.18 -7.97
CA PRO A 390 -1.93 26.71 -7.01
C PRO A 390 -2.11 28.18 -6.62
N THR A 391 -2.72 29.00 -7.49
CA THR A 391 -2.97 30.43 -7.22
C THR A 391 -4.33 30.71 -6.57
N ALA A 392 -5.13 29.69 -6.25
CA ALA A 392 -6.44 29.86 -5.65
C ALA A 392 -6.32 30.32 -4.19
N THR A 393 -6.97 31.44 -3.85
CA THR A 393 -6.96 31.99 -2.47
C THR A 393 -7.96 31.30 -1.53
N LYS A 394 -8.92 30.55 -2.09
CA LYS A 394 -9.96 29.78 -1.36
C LYS A 394 -10.17 28.40 -1.98
N GLY A 395 -9.09 27.78 -2.43
CA GLY A 395 -9.14 26.45 -3.05
C GLY A 395 -9.44 25.34 -2.05
N ARG A 396 -10.16 24.31 -2.45
CA ARG A 396 -10.27 23.05 -1.69
C ARG A 396 -9.08 22.16 -2.02
N ASN A 397 -8.62 21.37 -1.05
CA ASN A 397 -7.63 20.32 -1.28
C ASN A 397 -7.99 19.13 -0.38
N MET A 398 -7.57 17.93 -0.81
CA MET A 398 -7.51 16.77 0.08
C MET A 398 -6.69 17.12 1.33
N THR A 399 -7.11 16.66 2.49
CA THR A 399 -6.44 16.92 3.77
C THR A 399 -4.99 16.50 3.72
N LYS A 400 -4.15 17.27 4.42
CA LYS A 400 -2.71 17.04 4.43
C LYS A 400 -2.34 15.66 4.97
N VAL A 401 -3.10 15.14 5.94
CA VAL A 401 -2.83 13.84 6.55
C VAL A 401 -2.98 12.68 5.56
N VAL A 402 -3.97 12.75 4.66
CA VAL A 402 -4.14 11.76 3.59
C VAL A 402 -3.04 11.92 2.54
N GLN A 403 -2.74 13.15 2.11
CA GLN A 403 -1.63 13.40 1.17
C GLN A 403 -0.30 12.90 1.74
N ASP A 404 0.04 13.23 2.98
CA ASP A 404 1.26 12.81 3.64
C ASP A 404 1.40 11.27 3.65
N PHE A 405 0.31 10.57 3.96
CA PHE A 405 0.25 9.11 3.88
C PHE A 405 0.53 8.60 2.46
N LEU A 406 -0.17 9.09 1.44
CA LEU A 406 -0.02 8.60 0.06
C LEU A 406 1.40 8.82 -0.49
N TRP A 407 2.02 9.97 -0.21
CA TRP A 407 3.40 10.25 -0.61
C TRP A 407 4.42 9.39 0.14
N ALA A 408 4.17 9.07 1.41
CA ALA A 408 5.06 8.24 2.21
C ALA A 408 5.15 6.79 1.72
N GLN A 409 4.18 6.31 0.92
CA GLN A 409 4.20 4.96 0.34
C GLN A 409 5.28 4.80 -0.74
N LYS A 410 5.74 5.91 -1.36
CA LYS A 410 6.81 6.01 -2.38
C LYS A 410 6.59 5.28 -3.71
N VAL A 411 5.96 4.10 -3.70
CA VAL A 411 5.96 3.16 -4.84
C VAL A 411 4.97 3.51 -5.96
N GLN A 412 4.02 4.40 -5.70
CA GLN A 412 3.08 4.97 -6.69
C GLN A 412 3.07 6.50 -6.64
N GLU A 413 4.27 7.11 -6.57
CA GLU A 413 4.53 8.56 -6.49
C GLU A 413 3.37 9.45 -7.02
N PRO A 414 2.59 10.10 -6.14
CA PRO A 414 1.35 10.78 -6.54
C PRO A 414 1.52 11.95 -7.52
N ILE A 415 0.45 12.24 -8.26
CA ILE A 415 0.28 13.38 -9.17
C ILE A 415 -0.92 14.19 -8.69
N ALA A 416 -0.76 15.50 -8.59
CA ALA A 416 -1.85 16.41 -8.26
C ALA A 416 -2.47 17.00 -9.53
N LEU A 417 -3.78 16.82 -9.72
CA LEU A 417 -4.58 17.35 -10.82
C LEU A 417 -5.48 18.47 -10.35
N PHE A 418 -5.87 19.36 -11.25
CA PHE A 418 -6.80 20.43 -10.95
C PHE A 418 -8.25 19.94 -11.06
N SER A 419 -8.90 19.64 -9.93
CA SER A 419 -10.30 19.20 -9.87
C SER A 419 -11.24 20.21 -9.23
N ASP A 420 -10.74 21.22 -8.49
CA ASP A 420 -11.58 22.17 -7.74
C ASP A 420 -12.49 23.08 -8.60
N TRP A 421 -12.36 23.01 -9.93
CA TRP A 421 -13.28 23.62 -10.88
C TRP A 421 -14.64 22.90 -10.95
N LEU A 422 -14.73 21.63 -10.51
CA LEU A 422 -15.96 20.85 -10.39
C LEU A 422 -16.61 21.06 -9.02
N LEU A 423 -17.94 21.05 -8.97
CA LEU A 423 -18.68 21.33 -7.74
C LEU A 423 -18.42 20.25 -6.68
N VAL A 424 -18.46 18.97 -7.09
CA VAL A 424 -18.03 17.85 -6.24
C VAL A 424 -16.50 17.91 -6.11
N GLY A 425 -15.77 17.97 -7.23
CA GLY A 425 -14.35 18.29 -7.22
C GLY A 425 -13.46 17.05 -7.28
N HIS A 426 -13.91 15.99 -7.94
CA HIS A 426 -13.24 14.71 -8.02
C HIS A 426 -12.59 14.51 -9.39
N VAL A 427 -11.57 13.65 -9.46
CA VAL A 427 -10.87 13.36 -10.71
C VAL A 427 -11.63 12.36 -11.59
N ASP A 428 -12.39 11.46 -10.98
CA ASP A 428 -13.24 10.48 -11.67
C ASP A 428 -14.38 11.11 -12.49
N GLU A 429 -14.69 12.39 -12.24
CA GLU A 429 -15.67 13.20 -12.98
C GLU A 429 -15.17 13.62 -14.37
N PHE A 430 -13.86 13.62 -14.64
CA PHE A 430 -13.34 14.07 -15.94
C PHE A 430 -12.33 13.13 -16.58
N MET A 431 -11.89 12.09 -15.87
CA MET A 431 -10.95 11.12 -16.42
C MET A 431 -11.23 9.69 -15.94
N THR A 432 -10.88 8.72 -16.78
CA THR A 432 -10.77 7.31 -16.37
C THR A 432 -9.76 6.57 -17.26
N PHE A 433 -9.36 5.37 -16.85
CA PHE A 433 -8.51 4.49 -17.66
C PHE A 433 -9.26 3.24 -18.07
N VAL A 434 -9.10 2.82 -19.32
CA VAL A 434 -9.61 1.55 -19.82
C VAL A 434 -8.48 0.71 -20.43
N PRO A 435 -8.53 -0.64 -20.32
CA PRO A 435 -7.54 -1.49 -20.96
C PRO A 435 -7.66 -1.39 -22.49
N ALA A 436 -6.54 -1.49 -23.19
CA ALA A 436 -6.46 -1.50 -24.64
C ALA A 436 -5.49 -2.59 -25.09
N PRO A 437 -5.73 -3.26 -26.24
CA PRO A 437 -4.89 -4.36 -26.70
C PRO A 437 -3.56 -3.90 -27.30
N ASP A 438 -3.35 -2.59 -27.49
CA ASP A 438 -2.25 -2.00 -28.22
C ASP A 438 -1.50 -0.93 -27.39
N LYS A 439 -0.44 -0.36 -27.97
CA LYS A 439 0.38 0.72 -27.38
C LYS A 439 0.84 0.37 -25.96
N LYS A 440 0.43 1.18 -24.97
CA LYS A 440 0.79 1.04 -23.56
C LYS A 440 -0.12 0.06 -22.80
N GLY A 441 -1.03 -0.62 -23.49
CA GLY A 441 -2.00 -1.54 -22.88
C GLY A 441 -3.25 -0.85 -22.30
N PHE A 442 -3.39 0.46 -22.51
CA PHE A 442 -4.53 1.24 -22.01
C PHE A 442 -4.83 2.48 -22.87
N ARG A 443 -5.96 3.13 -22.57
CA ARG A 443 -6.28 4.50 -22.97
C ARG A 443 -6.72 5.32 -21.77
N LEU A 444 -6.29 6.57 -21.74
CA LEU A 444 -6.86 7.60 -20.88
C LEU A 444 -8.10 8.16 -21.58
N LEU A 445 -9.26 8.09 -20.94
CA LEU A 445 -10.48 8.71 -21.41
C LEU A 445 -10.62 10.05 -20.69
N LEU A 446 -10.83 11.14 -21.43
CA LEU A 446 -11.08 12.46 -20.87
C LEU A 446 -12.46 12.96 -21.29
N ALA A 447 -13.18 13.57 -20.35
CA ALA A 447 -14.35 14.35 -20.70
C ALA A 447 -13.94 15.48 -21.66
N SER A 448 -14.69 15.71 -22.73
CA SER A 448 -14.38 16.74 -23.72
C SER A 448 -15.64 17.49 -24.16
N PRO A 449 -15.85 18.68 -23.59
CA PRO A 449 -16.85 19.59 -24.09
C PRO A 449 -16.67 20.00 -25.57
N ASP A 450 -15.44 20.08 -26.06
CA ASP A 450 -15.16 20.30 -27.48
C ASP A 450 -15.61 19.13 -28.36
N ALA A 451 -15.42 17.88 -27.92
CA ALA A 451 -15.92 16.69 -28.63
C ALA A 451 -17.45 16.68 -28.69
N SER A 452 -18.13 17.01 -27.58
CA SER A 452 -19.59 17.19 -27.57
C SER A 452 -20.06 18.23 -28.58
N TYR A 453 -19.39 19.38 -28.60
CA TYR A 453 -19.74 20.46 -29.49
C TYR A 453 -19.54 20.08 -30.97
N LYS A 454 -18.43 19.41 -31.30
CA LYS A 454 -18.16 18.89 -32.65
C LYS A 454 -19.24 17.90 -33.09
N LEU A 455 -19.61 16.94 -32.23
CA LEU A 455 -20.66 15.97 -32.49
C LEU A 455 -22.01 16.68 -32.74
N PHE A 456 -22.42 17.58 -31.85
CA PHE A 456 -23.70 18.27 -31.93
C PHE A 456 -23.80 19.20 -33.14
N ARG A 457 -22.70 19.89 -33.50
CA ARG A 457 -22.62 20.69 -34.73
C ARG A 457 -22.73 19.79 -35.97
N GLY A 458 -22.07 18.65 -35.98
CA GLY A 458 -22.17 17.65 -37.06
C GLY A 458 -23.62 17.19 -37.27
N LEU A 459 -24.29 16.82 -36.18
CA LEU A 459 -25.71 16.44 -36.19
C LEU A 459 -26.63 17.58 -36.66
N GLN A 460 -26.38 18.83 -36.23
CA GLN A 460 -27.13 19.99 -36.69
C GLN A 460 -27.00 20.20 -38.19
N ASN A 461 -25.77 20.11 -38.72
CA ASN A 461 -25.48 20.22 -40.15
C ASN A 461 -26.09 19.06 -40.96
N GLY A 462 -26.23 17.88 -40.36
CA GLY A 462 -26.94 16.74 -40.92
C GLY A 462 -28.47 16.84 -40.90
N GLY A 463 -29.05 17.98 -40.48
CA GLY A 463 -30.50 18.19 -40.44
C GLY A 463 -31.18 17.75 -39.13
N HIS A 464 -30.43 17.27 -38.15
CA HIS A 464 -30.96 16.81 -36.85
C HIS A 464 -31.01 17.91 -35.78
N GLY A 465 -30.93 19.20 -36.16
CA GLY A 465 -30.92 20.32 -35.21
C GLY A 465 -32.16 20.45 -34.31
N GLN A 466 -33.26 19.78 -34.66
CA GLN A 466 -34.49 19.71 -33.86
C GLN A 466 -34.54 18.54 -32.86
N ALA A 467 -33.53 17.64 -32.90
CA ALA A 467 -33.40 16.57 -31.93
C ALA A 467 -33.26 17.14 -30.50
N LYS A 468 -33.80 16.41 -29.54
CA LYS A 468 -33.94 16.84 -28.14
C LYS A 468 -33.08 15.99 -27.24
N MET A 469 -32.41 16.62 -26.27
CA MET A 469 -31.85 15.92 -25.12
C MET A 469 -32.97 15.36 -24.23
N PHE A 470 -32.71 14.33 -23.43
CA PHE A 470 -33.65 13.82 -22.42
C PHE A 470 -35.04 13.41 -22.95
N ASP A 471 -35.12 13.07 -24.24
CA ASP A 471 -36.38 12.78 -24.91
C ASP A 471 -37.10 11.56 -24.28
N GLY A 472 -38.35 11.78 -23.82
CA GLY A 472 -39.17 10.78 -23.14
C GLY A 472 -39.03 10.74 -21.61
N ARG A 473 -38.34 11.70 -20.98
CA ARG A 473 -38.19 11.73 -19.50
C ARG A 473 -39.22 12.67 -18.83
N PRO A 474 -40.13 12.16 -17.98
CA PRO A 474 -41.25 12.93 -17.41
C PRO A 474 -40.83 14.09 -16.50
N PHE A 475 -39.63 14.01 -15.92
CA PHE A 475 -39.14 14.97 -14.93
C PHE A 475 -38.40 16.18 -15.53
N VAL A 476 -38.21 16.20 -16.85
CA VAL A 476 -37.64 17.34 -17.60
C VAL A 476 -38.77 18.04 -18.35
N ARG A 477 -39.81 18.49 -17.62
CA ARG A 477 -41.07 18.98 -18.22
C ARG A 477 -41.05 20.46 -18.64
N ALA A 478 -39.98 21.21 -18.39
CA ALA A 478 -39.83 22.59 -18.82
C ALA A 478 -38.53 22.80 -19.61
N GLY A 479 -38.65 23.14 -20.89
CA GLY A 479 -37.55 23.72 -21.66
C GLY A 479 -36.45 22.77 -22.14
N ILE A 480 -36.77 21.53 -22.52
CA ILE A 480 -35.80 20.61 -23.15
C ILE A 480 -35.11 21.33 -24.32
N PRO A 481 -33.79 21.61 -24.22
CA PRO A 481 -33.13 22.38 -25.26
C PRO A 481 -32.96 21.49 -26.48
N LYS A 482 -33.33 22.06 -27.62
CA LYS A 482 -33.04 21.48 -28.93
C LYS A 482 -31.54 21.56 -29.17
N LEU A 483 -31.01 20.60 -29.91
CA LEU A 483 -29.60 20.54 -30.27
C LEU A 483 -29.05 21.87 -30.84
N GLY A 484 -29.82 22.53 -31.71
CA GLY A 484 -29.42 23.83 -32.27
C GLY A 484 -29.29 24.96 -31.24
N TYR A 485 -30.08 24.92 -30.15
CA TYR A 485 -29.95 25.87 -29.05
C TYR A 485 -28.70 25.56 -28.21
N LEU A 486 -28.42 24.29 -27.94
CA LEU A 486 -27.21 23.87 -27.21
C LEU A 486 -25.94 24.30 -27.94
N CYS A 487 -25.88 24.11 -29.26
CA CYS A 487 -24.73 24.56 -30.07
C CYS A 487 -24.54 26.09 -29.97
N MET A 488 -25.62 26.86 -29.97
CA MET A 488 -25.55 28.32 -29.86
C MET A 488 -25.21 28.79 -28.44
N ALA A 489 -25.78 28.17 -27.41
CA ALA A 489 -25.52 28.49 -26.02
C ALA A 489 -24.07 28.16 -25.64
N TRP A 490 -23.55 27.02 -26.11
CA TRP A 490 -22.15 26.60 -25.90
C TRP A 490 -21.16 27.62 -26.46
N TYR A 491 -21.41 28.13 -27.67
CA TYR A 491 -20.57 29.14 -28.30
C TYR A 491 -20.52 30.46 -27.50
N ASN A 492 -21.55 30.78 -26.72
CA ASN A 492 -21.72 32.07 -26.05
C ASN A 492 -21.38 32.07 -24.54
N ASN A 493 -21.28 30.91 -23.87
CA ASN A 493 -21.18 30.83 -22.41
C ASN A 493 -20.09 29.86 -21.94
N HIS A 494 -19.01 30.38 -21.32
CA HIS A 494 -18.03 29.73 -20.41
C HIS A 494 -17.44 28.35 -20.80
N ALA A 495 -17.79 27.81 -21.96
CA ALA A 495 -17.38 26.54 -22.53
C ALA A 495 -15.87 26.43 -22.74
N ALA A 496 -15.29 27.51 -23.29
CA ALA A 496 -13.84 27.61 -23.47
C ALA A 496 -13.09 27.52 -22.14
N THR A 497 -13.68 28.02 -21.05
CA THR A 497 -13.09 27.96 -19.71
C THR A 497 -13.09 26.54 -19.15
N LEU A 498 -14.18 25.78 -19.34
CA LEU A 498 -14.28 24.40 -18.82
C LEU A 498 -13.39 23.42 -19.59
N GLN A 499 -13.36 23.53 -20.93
CA GLN A 499 -12.42 22.74 -21.73
C GLN A 499 -10.98 23.07 -21.35
N SER A 500 -10.64 24.35 -21.09
CA SER A 500 -9.30 24.74 -20.65
C SER A 500 -8.90 24.10 -19.30
N CYS A 501 -9.84 23.88 -18.37
CA CYS A 501 -9.56 23.16 -17.13
C CYS A 501 -9.13 21.70 -17.42
N ILE A 502 -9.81 21.05 -18.35
CA ILE A 502 -9.49 19.67 -18.75
C ILE A 502 -8.19 19.62 -19.55
N ASP A 503 -7.96 20.57 -20.47
CA ASP A 503 -6.73 20.66 -21.26
C ASP A 503 -5.50 20.87 -20.36
N TRP A 504 -5.63 21.66 -19.29
CA TRP A 504 -4.58 21.79 -18.29
C TRP A 504 -4.23 20.45 -17.65
N ASN A 505 -5.25 19.68 -17.25
CA ASN A 505 -5.03 18.34 -16.69
C ASN A 505 -4.49 17.36 -17.73
N ARG A 506 -4.92 17.46 -18.99
CA ARG A 506 -4.38 16.68 -20.11
C ARG A 506 -2.88 16.91 -20.23
N ASP A 507 -2.42 18.15 -20.19
CA ASP A 507 -1.00 18.49 -20.27
C ASP A 507 -0.20 17.99 -19.06
N VAL A 508 -0.79 18.06 -17.86
CA VAL A 508 -0.20 17.46 -16.65
C VAL A 508 -0.08 15.95 -16.83
N LEU A 509 -1.15 15.25 -17.20
CA LEU A 509 -1.15 13.79 -17.39
C LEU A 509 -0.17 13.35 -18.49
N LYS A 510 -0.13 14.05 -19.63
CA LYS A 510 0.85 13.77 -20.69
C LYS A 510 2.28 13.87 -20.19
N ARG A 511 2.60 14.92 -19.42
CA ARG A 511 3.94 15.11 -18.85
C ARG A 511 4.27 14.07 -17.78
N GLU A 512 3.36 13.86 -16.83
CA GLU A 512 3.61 13.07 -15.61
C GLU A 512 3.46 11.55 -15.83
N LEU A 513 2.77 11.13 -16.88
CA LEU A 513 2.58 9.72 -17.28
C LEU A 513 3.21 9.40 -18.66
N GLY A 514 3.89 10.38 -19.26
CA GLY A 514 4.58 10.24 -20.54
C GLY A 514 3.64 9.92 -21.72
N LEU A 515 2.38 10.37 -21.67
CA LEU A 515 1.35 10.03 -22.67
C LEU A 515 1.47 10.89 -23.93
N ASP A 516 1.17 10.27 -25.07
CA ASP A 516 0.96 10.95 -26.34
C ASP A 516 -0.54 11.12 -26.62
N ASP A 517 -0.93 11.95 -27.59
CA ASP A 517 -2.35 12.13 -27.94
C ASP A 517 -3.02 10.83 -28.39
N ASP A 518 -2.21 9.91 -28.88
CA ASP A 518 -2.56 8.56 -29.30
C ASP A 518 -2.97 7.63 -28.14
N ASP A 519 -2.60 7.98 -26.91
CA ASP A 519 -2.99 7.28 -25.67
C ASP A 519 -4.30 7.85 -25.08
N ILE A 520 -4.83 8.94 -25.63
CA ILE A 520 -5.96 9.70 -25.07
C ILE A 520 -7.16 9.64 -26.01
N ILE A 521 -8.35 9.41 -25.44
CA ILE A 521 -9.63 9.47 -26.15
C ILE A 521 -10.51 10.54 -25.49
N ASP A 522 -10.92 11.52 -26.29
CA ASP A 522 -11.84 12.57 -25.88
C ASP A 522 -13.29 12.08 -26.00
N LEU A 523 -14.00 12.03 -24.88
CA LEU A 523 -15.40 11.63 -24.80
C LEU A 523 -16.33 12.85 -24.91
N PRO A 524 -17.40 12.79 -25.71
CA PRO A 524 -18.35 13.90 -25.79
C PRO A 524 -19.15 13.99 -24.50
N ILE A 525 -18.70 14.85 -23.58
CA ILE A 525 -19.36 15.17 -22.30
C ILE A 525 -19.53 16.70 -22.20
N LEU A 526 -20.65 17.18 -21.66
CA LEU A 526 -20.90 18.60 -21.41
C LEU A 526 -21.08 18.86 -19.93
N PHE A 527 -20.66 20.05 -19.51
CA PHE A 527 -20.85 20.58 -18.17
C PHE A 527 -21.63 21.89 -18.22
N HIS A 528 -22.24 22.27 -17.10
CA HIS A 528 -22.74 23.63 -16.89
C HIS A 528 -22.27 24.17 -15.54
N VAL A 529 -22.29 25.49 -15.41
CA VAL A 529 -21.82 26.15 -14.19
C VAL A 529 -22.96 26.28 -13.19
N MET A 530 -22.73 25.80 -11.97
CA MET A 530 -23.56 25.97 -10.79
C MET A 530 -22.67 26.47 -9.64
N GLU A 531 -23.05 27.56 -8.98
CA GLU A 531 -22.29 28.14 -7.85
C GLU A 531 -20.80 28.43 -8.16
N ASN A 532 -20.49 28.89 -9.38
CA ASN A 532 -19.14 29.14 -9.90
C ASN A 532 -18.25 27.90 -10.09
N ARG A 533 -18.82 26.69 -10.03
CA ARG A 533 -18.14 25.42 -10.37
C ARG A 533 -18.94 24.63 -11.39
N ALA A 534 -18.33 23.63 -12.00
CA ALA A 534 -18.95 22.81 -13.03
C ALA A 534 -19.69 21.60 -12.42
N VAL A 535 -20.79 21.22 -13.05
CA VAL A 535 -21.49 19.95 -12.85
C VAL A 535 -21.86 19.36 -14.22
N ALA A 536 -21.94 18.04 -14.31
CA ALA A 536 -22.32 17.36 -15.54
C ALA A 536 -23.69 17.83 -16.04
N TYR A 537 -23.81 18.13 -17.34
CA TYR A 537 -25.05 18.61 -17.95
C TYR A 537 -26.03 17.47 -18.24
N TYR A 538 -25.51 16.29 -18.56
CA TYR A 538 -26.19 15.00 -18.67
C TYR A 538 -25.30 13.94 -18.00
N PRO A 539 -25.78 12.72 -17.75
CA PRO A 539 -25.00 11.69 -17.06
C PRO A 539 -23.60 11.53 -17.63
N ASP A 540 -22.59 11.72 -16.77
CA ASP A 540 -21.20 11.81 -17.18
C ASP A 540 -20.66 10.43 -17.60
N MET A 541 -20.47 10.24 -18.90
CA MET A 541 -20.04 8.94 -19.42
C MET A 541 -18.63 8.56 -18.97
N VAL A 542 -17.76 9.48 -18.56
CA VAL A 542 -16.39 9.14 -18.11
C VAL A 542 -16.40 8.47 -16.74
N ASN A 543 -17.39 8.81 -15.90
CA ASN A 543 -17.61 8.29 -14.56
C ASN A 543 -18.25 6.88 -14.61
N MET A 544 -17.57 5.96 -15.29
CA MET A 544 -18.01 4.59 -15.58
C MET A 544 -17.30 3.56 -14.69
N ILE A 545 -17.95 2.41 -14.49
CA ILE A 545 -17.28 1.24 -13.88
C ILE A 545 -16.58 0.39 -14.95
N VAL A 546 -15.30 0.09 -14.75
CA VAL A 546 -14.46 -0.68 -15.69
C VAL A 546 -14.22 -2.08 -15.15
N LEU A 547 -14.87 -3.09 -15.74
CA LEU A 547 -14.73 -4.50 -15.35
C LEU A 547 -14.03 -5.30 -16.47
N GLY A 548 -12.72 -5.09 -16.58
CA GLY A 548 -11.92 -5.65 -17.67
C GLY A 548 -12.40 -5.09 -19.01
N LYS A 549 -12.92 -5.97 -19.88
CA LYS A 549 -13.46 -5.55 -21.19
C LYS A 549 -14.91 -5.05 -21.13
N ASN A 550 -15.60 -5.18 -20.01
CA ASN A 550 -17.01 -4.78 -19.89
C ASN A 550 -17.12 -3.44 -19.14
N LEU A 551 -17.70 -2.44 -19.78
CA LEU A 551 -17.86 -1.08 -19.25
C LEU A 551 -19.30 -0.86 -18.82
N GLY A 552 -19.52 -0.38 -17.59
CA GLY A 552 -20.81 0.09 -17.11
C GLY A 552 -20.86 1.62 -17.17
N ILE A 553 -21.44 2.15 -18.23
CA ILE A 553 -21.37 3.57 -18.57
C ILE A 553 -22.70 4.25 -18.18
N PRO A 554 -22.66 5.41 -17.51
CA PRO A 554 -23.85 6.24 -17.26
C PRO A 554 -24.61 6.52 -18.56
N LYS A 555 -25.94 6.34 -18.56
CA LYS A 555 -26.73 6.49 -19.79
C LYS A 555 -26.95 7.98 -20.06
N PRO A 556 -26.42 8.57 -21.15
CA PRO A 556 -26.38 10.03 -21.31
C PRO A 556 -27.71 10.67 -21.74
N PHE A 557 -28.69 9.87 -22.19
CA PHE A 557 -29.97 10.37 -22.72
C PHE A 557 -29.82 11.47 -23.79
N GLY A 558 -28.83 11.30 -24.67
CA GLY A 558 -28.51 12.21 -25.77
C GLY A 558 -29.58 12.33 -26.85
N PRO A 559 -29.32 13.18 -27.87
CA PRO A 559 -30.25 13.39 -28.97
C PRO A 559 -30.40 12.10 -29.77
N LYS A 560 -31.64 11.78 -30.18
CA LYS A 560 -31.90 10.60 -31.01
C LYS A 560 -31.78 10.92 -32.49
N VAL A 561 -30.99 10.10 -33.19
CA VAL A 561 -30.87 10.05 -34.65
C VAL A 561 -31.32 8.66 -35.07
N ASP A 562 -32.35 8.57 -35.91
CA ASP A 562 -32.95 7.30 -36.35
C ASP A 562 -33.29 6.35 -35.19
N GLY A 563 -33.78 6.93 -34.08
CA GLY A 563 -34.18 6.21 -32.88
C GLY A 563 -33.04 5.80 -31.93
N ARG A 564 -31.77 6.06 -32.29
CA ARG A 564 -30.58 5.76 -31.47
C ARG A 564 -29.99 7.01 -30.83
N CYS A 565 -29.53 6.90 -29.60
CA CYS A 565 -28.84 7.99 -28.90
C CYS A 565 -27.46 8.23 -29.55
N ALA A 566 -27.22 9.44 -30.06
CA ALA A 566 -25.98 9.76 -30.77
C ALA A 566 -24.74 9.71 -29.85
N LEU A 567 -24.88 10.08 -28.58
CA LEU A 567 -23.78 9.99 -27.60
C LEU A 567 -23.41 8.53 -27.31
N GLU A 568 -24.40 7.65 -27.15
CA GLU A 568 -24.17 6.21 -26.98
C GLU A 568 -23.53 5.61 -28.24
N ALA A 569 -23.95 6.05 -29.44
CA ALA A 569 -23.35 5.57 -30.69
C ALA A 569 -21.87 5.98 -30.80
N GLU A 570 -21.54 7.24 -30.48
CA GLU A 570 -20.16 7.74 -30.50
C GLU A 570 -19.28 7.01 -29.47
N MET A 571 -19.75 6.92 -28.22
CA MET A 571 -19.03 6.22 -27.15
C MET A 571 -18.80 4.74 -27.51
N THR A 572 -19.81 4.06 -28.01
CA THR A 572 -19.67 2.67 -28.48
C THR A 572 -18.66 2.55 -29.62
N SER A 573 -18.69 3.46 -30.60
CA SER A 573 -17.73 3.46 -31.72
C SER A 573 -16.28 3.62 -31.25
N LEU A 574 -16.03 4.49 -30.26
CA LEU A 574 -14.69 4.71 -29.70
C LEU A 574 -14.18 3.48 -28.93
N MET A 575 -15.07 2.79 -28.20
CA MET A 575 -14.71 1.66 -27.34
C MET A 575 -14.63 0.32 -28.07
N GLU A 576 -15.48 0.09 -29.07
CA GLU A 576 -15.48 -1.15 -29.86
C GLU A 576 -14.16 -1.34 -30.62
N GLY A 577 -13.53 -0.24 -31.06
CA GLY A 577 -12.19 -0.27 -31.67
C GLY A 577 -11.10 -0.83 -30.74
N LEU A 578 -11.31 -0.79 -29.43
CA LEU A 578 -10.41 -1.35 -28.40
C LEU A 578 -10.84 -2.76 -27.95
N GLY A 579 -11.92 -3.30 -28.50
CA GLY A 579 -12.51 -4.57 -28.06
C GLY A 579 -13.23 -4.49 -26.72
N LEU A 580 -13.70 -3.30 -26.34
CA LEU A 580 -14.45 -3.06 -25.11
C LEU A 580 -15.96 -3.09 -25.37
N SER A 581 -16.72 -3.62 -24.42
CA SER A 581 -18.18 -3.79 -24.48
C SER A 581 -18.90 -2.78 -23.61
N CYS A 582 -19.68 -1.89 -24.24
CA CYS A 582 -20.41 -0.83 -23.55
C CYS A 582 -21.79 -1.31 -23.04
N THR A 583 -22.04 -1.21 -21.74
CA THR A 583 -23.36 -1.38 -21.13
C THR A 583 -23.83 -0.06 -20.54
N TYR A 584 -24.87 0.54 -21.12
CA TYR A 584 -25.45 1.79 -20.63
C TYR A 584 -26.42 1.55 -19.46
N ILE A 585 -26.14 2.19 -18.33
CA ILE A 585 -26.87 2.05 -17.07
C ILE A 585 -27.67 3.33 -16.80
N ASP A 586 -28.98 3.18 -16.59
CA ASP A 586 -29.84 4.31 -16.22
C ASP A 586 -29.69 4.58 -14.73
N ASP A 587 -28.94 5.63 -14.42
CA ASP A 587 -28.62 6.13 -13.09
C ASP A 587 -29.17 7.55 -12.86
N PHE A 588 -29.88 8.11 -13.85
CA PHE A 588 -30.27 9.52 -13.88
C PHE A 588 -31.02 9.99 -12.62
N ALA A 589 -31.97 9.18 -12.14
CA ALA A 589 -32.84 9.55 -11.03
C ALA A 589 -32.17 9.35 -9.68
N SER A 590 -31.46 8.23 -9.52
CA SER A 590 -30.90 7.78 -8.25
C SER A 590 -29.46 8.26 -8.00
N TYR A 591 -28.72 8.67 -9.04
CA TYR A 591 -27.34 9.15 -8.95
C TYR A 591 -27.14 10.51 -9.62
N HIS A 592 -27.33 10.65 -10.95
CA HIS A 592 -26.98 11.88 -11.69
C HIS A 592 -27.58 13.17 -11.08
N LYS A 593 -28.87 13.12 -10.70
CA LYS A 593 -29.56 14.25 -10.06
C LYS A 593 -28.95 14.69 -8.73
N LEU A 594 -28.14 13.83 -8.13
CA LEU A 594 -27.46 14.01 -6.86
C LEU A 594 -25.94 14.23 -7.08
N LEU A 595 -25.56 14.58 -8.32
CA LEU A 595 -24.23 15.01 -8.73
C LEU A 595 -23.15 13.91 -8.74
N GLY A 596 -23.53 12.66 -9.02
CA GLY A 596 -22.57 11.58 -9.27
C GLY A 596 -23.18 10.52 -10.18
N GLU A 597 -22.38 9.57 -10.67
CA GLU A 597 -22.82 8.58 -11.65
C GLU A 597 -22.51 7.14 -11.22
N VAL A 598 -22.45 6.21 -12.19
CA VAL A 598 -22.16 4.78 -11.96
C VAL A 598 -20.88 4.56 -11.15
N HIS A 599 -19.77 5.22 -11.50
CA HIS A 599 -18.50 5.05 -10.79
C HIS A 599 -18.62 5.50 -9.34
N CYS A 600 -19.06 6.75 -9.09
CA CYS A 600 -19.26 7.27 -7.73
C CYS A 600 -20.16 6.36 -6.86
N GLY A 601 -21.14 5.70 -7.47
CA GLY A 601 -22.08 4.80 -6.81
C GLY A 601 -21.58 3.36 -6.56
N SER A 602 -20.37 3.03 -6.98
CA SER A 602 -19.79 1.70 -6.92
C SER A 602 -18.32 1.72 -6.50
N ASN A 603 -17.75 0.58 -6.15
CA ASN A 603 -16.30 0.47 -5.98
C ASN A 603 -15.84 -0.95 -6.39
N VAL A 604 -14.58 -1.13 -6.78
CA VAL A 604 -14.08 -2.39 -7.34
C VAL A 604 -12.77 -2.79 -6.68
N ARG A 605 -12.78 -3.96 -6.02
CA ARG A 605 -11.55 -4.63 -5.61
C ARG A 605 -10.99 -5.43 -6.78
N ARG A 606 -9.69 -5.26 -7.06
CA ARG A 606 -9.00 -5.87 -8.19
C ARG A 606 -7.89 -6.81 -7.74
N GLU A 607 -7.39 -7.62 -8.66
CA GLU A 607 -6.19 -8.42 -8.42
C GLU A 607 -4.99 -7.49 -8.20
N PRO A 608 -4.09 -7.80 -7.25
CA PRO A 608 -2.84 -7.07 -7.07
C PRO A 608 -1.93 -7.17 -8.30
N PHE A 609 -1.00 -6.23 -8.43
CA PHE A 609 0.06 -6.34 -9.43
C PHE A 609 0.89 -7.62 -9.24
N SER A 610 1.38 -8.18 -10.34
CA SER A 610 2.37 -9.26 -10.32
C SER A 610 3.78 -8.76 -10.03
N PHE A 611 4.07 -7.49 -10.37
CA PHE A 611 5.32 -6.83 -10.05
C PHE A 611 5.45 -6.63 -8.53
N LYS A 612 6.57 -7.09 -7.97
CA LYS A 612 6.86 -6.96 -6.54
C LYS A 612 7.41 -5.57 -6.22
N TRP A 613 6.76 -4.83 -5.34
CA TRP A 613 7.05 -3.41 -5.08
C TRP A 613 8.50 -3.15 -4.65
N TRP A 614 9.12 -4.09 -3.94
CA TRP A 614 10.51 -4.00 -3.48
C TRP A 614 11.54 -4.09 -4.62
N ASN A 615 11.14 -4.54 -5.81
CA ASN A 615 11.98 -4.57 -7.01
C ASN A 615 11.98 -3.24 -7.77
N LEU A 616 11.26 -2.22 -7.28
CA LEU A 616 11.33 -0.88 -7.86
C LEU A 616 12.73 -0.30 -7.65
N GLU A 617 13.28 0.33 -8.68
CA GLU A 617 14.55 1.05 -8.61
C GLU A 617 14.25 2.51 -8.22
N MET A 618 14.61 2.91 -7.00
CA MET A 618 14.40 4.27 -6.47
C MET A 618 15.63 5.15 -6.53
#